data_AF-A0A7C1P1J8-F1
#
_entry.id   AF-A0A7C1P1J8-F1
#
_cell.length_a   1.000
_cell.length_b   1.000
_cell.length_c   1.000
_cell.angle_alpha   90.00
_cell.angle_beta   90.00
_cell.angle_gamma   90.00
#
_symmetry.space_group_name_H-M   'P 1'
#
loop_
_entity.id
_entity.type
_entity.pdbx_description
1 polymer ?
#
loop_
_entity_poly.entity_id
_entity_poly.type
_entity_poly.pdbx_seq_one_letter_code
_entity_poly.pdbx_strand_id
1 'polypeptide(L)'
;VEERKVADEKMVFVEGCPNPKSVTILIRGGADHIVDEAERAIHDALSVVRNVIREPAVVAGGGAVEIEVAMRLRDFARTLPSKEQLAVLRYADALEGLVSILAQNSGAEPIDVLTELKRLHARGEKWAGINAYTGKVEDMWKANVLEPALVKKQVLKSATEAAIMILRIDDVIAAQPPKSKEKEKGKEKEEEKSPSEFD
;
A
#
# COMPACT_ATOMS: atom_id res chain seq x y z
N VAL A 1 31.96 3.53 25.00
CA VAL A 1 30.78 4.26 25.50
C VAL A 1 31.22 5.68 25.77
N GLU A 2 30.54 6.65 25.19
CA GLU A 2 30.90 8.06 25.31
C GLU A 2 29.66 8.93 25.22
N GLU A 3 29.67 10.03 25.98
CA GLU A 3 28.63 11.04 25.91
C GLU A 3 29.05 12.09 24.88
N ARG A 4 28.23 12.30 23.86
CA ARG A 4 28.43 13.37 22.86
C ARG A 4 27.21 14.28 22.89
N LYS A 5 27.44 15.60 22.79
CA LYS A 5 26.35 16.57 22.57
C LYS A 5 25.99 16.54 21.09
N VAL A 6 24.73 16.27 20.78
CA VAL A 6 24.18 16.33 19.43
C VAL A 6 23.07 17.37 19.44
N ALA A 7 23.25 18.43 18.66
CA ALA A 7 22.46 19.66 18.76
C ALA A 7 22.48 20.20 20.20
N ASP A 8 21.31 20.35 20.84
CA ASP A 8 21.19 20.85 22.21
C ASP A 8 20.99 19.76 23.26
N GLU A 9 21.02 18.49 22.84
CA GLU A 9 20.83 17.36 23.73
C GLU A 9 22.14 16.58 23.96
N LYS A 10 22.26 16.04 25.16
CA LYS A 10 23.35 15.13 25.53
C LYS A 10 22.88 13.70 25.33
N MET A 11 23.59 12.97 24.47
CA MET A 11 23.26 11.59 24.12
C MET A 11 24.43 10.67 24.45
N VAL A 12 24.13 9.43 24.85
CA VAL A 12 25.12 8.40 25.16
C VAL A 12 25.26 7.47 23.96
N PHE A 13 26.47 7.38 23.42
CA PHE A 13 26.82 6.53 22.28
C PHE A 13 27.54 5.27 22.76
N VAL A 14 26.97 4.12 22.38
CA VAL A 14 27.57 2.79 22.60
C VAL A 14 27.99 2.24 21.24
N GLU A 15 29.20 2.61 20.81
CA GLU A 15 29.78 2.26 19.51
C GLU A 15 30.86 1.16 19.65
N GLY A 16 31.21 0.49 18.55
CA GLY A 16 32.33 -0.47 18.51
C GLY A 16 32.03 -1.86 19.09
N CYS A 17 30.77 -2.25 19.21
CA CYS A 17 30.37 -3.58 19.66
C CYS A 17 30.77 -4.65 18.61
N PRO A 18 31.52 -5.72 18.97
CA PRO A 18 31.98 -6.72 18.00
C PRO A 18 30.86 -7.56 17.34
N ASN A 19 29.74 -7.78 18.02
CA ASN A 19 28.59 -8.53 17.49
C ASN A 19 27.27 -7.98 18.05
N PRO A 20 26.82 -6.80 17.60
CA PRO A 20 25.61 -6.18 18.11
C PRO A 20 24.38 -6.89 17.55
N LYS A 21 23.49 -7.35 18.44
CA LYS A 21 22.17 -7.89 18.05
C LYS A 21 21.11 -6.81 17.79
N SER A 22 21.42 -5.57 18.13
CA SER A 22 20.60 -4.39 17.90
C SER A 22 21.50 -3.22 17.56
N VAL A 23 21.06 -2.38 16.63
CA VAL A 23 21.77 -1.19 16.16
C VAL A 23 20.80 -0.02 16.10
N THR A 24 21.31 1.19 16.34
CA THR A 24 20.52 2.43 16.27
C THR A 24 21.04 3.27 15.11
N ILE A 25 20.12 3.81 14.30
CA ILE A 25 20.43 4.78 13.26
C ILE A 25 19.94 6.14 13.77
N LEU A 26 20.86 7.09 13.96
CA LEU A 26 20.52 8.46 14.37
C LEU A 26 20.26 9.32 13.13
N ILE A 27 19.01 9.75 12.96
CA ILE A 27 18.58 10.63 11.88
C ILE A 27 18.54 12.06 12.39
N ARG A 28 18.98 13.03 11.57
CA ARG A 28 18.92 14.46 11.87
C ARG A 28 18.36 15.20 10.68
N GLY A 29 17.54 16.22 10.92
CA GLY A 29 16.94 17.06 9.89
C GLY A 29 16.69 18.46 10.40
N GLY A 30 16.51 19.41 9.49
CA GLY A 30 16.23 20.81 9.84
C GLY A 30 14.77 21.06 10.26
N ALA A 31 13.89 20.09 10.05
CA ALA A 31 12.48 20.15 10.43
C ALA A 31 11.95 18.73 10.68
N ASP A 32 11.00 18.59 11.61
CA ASP A 32 10.47 17.30 12.06
C ASP A 32 9.91 16.47 10.91
N HIS A 33 9.14 17.08 10.01
CA HIS A 33 8.56 16.38 8.86
C HIS A 33 9.60 15.75 7.91
N ILE A 34 10.82 16.31 7.85
CA ILE A 34 11.92 15.73 7.06
C ILE A 34 12.50 14.50 7.78
N VAL A 35 12.63 14.58 9.10
CA VAL A 35 13.11 13.47 9.93
C VAL A 35 12.12 12.31 9.86
N ASP A 36 10.84 12.58 10.01
CA ASP A 36 9.77 11.57 9.91
C ASP A 36 9.79 10.86 8.55
N GLU A 37 10.02 11.61 7.47
CA GLU A 37 10.09 11.02 6.13
C GLU A 37 11.35 10.19 5.91
N ALA A 38 12.49 10.65 6.43
CA ALA A 38 13.73 9.89 6.39
C ALA A 38 13.63 8.59 7.22
N GLU A 39 12.97 8.63 8.38
CA GLU A 39 12.70 7.44 9.19
C GLU A 39 11.84 6.44 8.41
N ARG A 40 10.73 6.90 7.82
CA ARG A 40 9.85 6.07 6.99
C ARG A 40 10.62 5.43 5.82
N ALA A 41 11.40 6.21 5.08
CA ALA A 41 12.17 5.72 3.94
C ALA A 41 13.22 4.67 4.34
N ILE A 42 13.93 4.87 5.46
CA ILE A 42 14.90 3.90 5.97
C ILE A 42 14.21 2.62 6.43
N HIS A 43 13.08 2.73 7.13
CA HIS A 43 12.30 1.58 7.55
C HIS A 43 11.83 0.72 6.36
N ASP A 44 11.36 1.37 5.29
CA ASP A 44 10.93 0.68 4.07
C ASP A 44 12.10 0.00 3.34
N ALA A 45 13.23 0.69 3.22
CA ALA A 45 14.45 0.11 2.63
C ALA A 45 14.93 -1.13 3.41
N LEU A 46 14.98 -1.05 4.75
CA LEU A 46 15.33 -2.19 5.60
C LEU A 46 14.32 -3.34 5.46
N SER A 47 13.04 -3.02 5.33
CA SER A 47 11.99 -4.02 5.10
C SER A 47 12.13 -4.74 3.76
N VAL A 48 12.53 -4.02 2.70
CA VAL A 48 12.86 -4.60 1.39
C VAL A 48 14.03 -5.57 1.52
N VAL A 49 15.13 -5.15 2.14
CA VAL A 49 16.32 -6.00 2.35
C VAL A 49 15.96 -7.24 3.17
N ARG A 50 15.21 -7.09 4.26
CA ARG A 50 14.69 -8.20 5.07
C ARG A 50 13.90 -9.20 4.23
N ASN A 51 13.04 -8.72 3.32
CA ASN A 51 12.23 -9.59 2.47
C ASN A 51 13.10 -10.39 1.49
N VAL A 52 14.14 -9.79 0.92
CA VAL A 52 15.11 -10.49 0.04
C VAL A 52 15.94 -11.53 0.83
N ILE A 53 16.30 -11.23 2.07
CA ILE A 53 17.00 -12.20 2.94
C ILE A 53 16.10 -13.41 3.24
N ARG A 54 14.80 -13.18 3.47
CA ARG A 54 13.83 -14.25 3.74
C ARG A 54 13.52 -15.09 2.51
N GLU A 55 13.31 -14.45 1.37
CA GLU A 55 13.09 -15.11 0.08
C GLU A 55 14.07 -14.52 -0.95
N PRO A 56 15.17 -15.21 -1.27
CA PRO A 56 16.23 -14.75 -2.19
C PRO A 56 15.82 -14.68 -3.67
N ALA A 57 14.72 -13.99 -3.96
CA ALA A 57 14.18 -13.84 -5.31
C ALA A 57 13.76 -12.38 -5.55
N VAL A 58 14.21 -11.84 -6.68
CA VAL A 58 13.88 -10.49 -7.15
C VAL A 58 13.35 -10.53 -8.58
N VAL A 59 12.58 -9.52 -8.92
CA VAL A 59 11.98 -9.32 -10.24
C VAL A 59 12.20 -7.87 -10.68
N ALA A 60 12.07 -7.62 -11.98
CA ALA A 60 12.14 -6.25 -12.50
C ALA A 60 10.93 -5.42 -12.04
N GLY A 61 11.16 -4.18 -11.63
CA GLY A 61 10.11 -3.25 -11.21
C GLY A 61 9.49 -2.50 -12.39
N GLY A 62 9.02 -1.28 -12.15
CA GLY A 62 8.55 -0.36 -13.21
C GLY A 62 7.34 -0.86 -14.00
N GLY A 63 6.49 -1.70 -13.40
CA GLY A 63 5.32 -2.27 -14.09
C GLY A 63 5.62 -3.46 -15.01
N ALA A 64 6.89 -3.89 -15.13
CA ALA A 64 7.28 -4.98 -16.03
C ALA A 64 6.55 -6.29 -15.69
N VAL A 65 6.51 -6.65 -14.40
CA VAL A 65 5.85 -7.87 -13.93
C VAL A 65 4.34 -7.79 -14.16
N GLU A 66 3.73 -6.64 -13.90
CA GLU A 66 2.29 -6.43 -14.08
C GLU A 66 1.86 -6.60 -15.54
N ILE A 67 2.60 -6.03 -16.49
CA ILE A 67 2.33 -6.23 -17.93
C ILE A 67 2.52 -7.69 -18.33
N GLU A 68 3.62 -8.29 -17.90
CA GLU A 68 3.94 -9.67 -18.24
C GLU A 68 2.89 -10.66 -17.70
N VAL A 69 2.40 -10.44 -16.47
CA VAL A 69 1.30 -11.22 -15.89
C VAL A 69 -0.01 -10.95 -16.61
N ALA A 70 -0.32 -9.69 -16.93
CA ALA A 70 -1.54 -9.34 -17.67
C ALA A 70 -1.59 -10.03 -19.06
N MET A 71 -0.46 -10.09 -19.77
CA MET A 71 -0.38 -10.79 -21.06
C MET A 71 -0.62 -12.30 -20.91
N ARG A 72 0.04 -12.94 -19.95
CA ARG A 72 -0.20 -14.37 -19.66
C ARG A 72 -1.64 -14.67 -19.25
N LEU A 73 -2.26 -13.78 -18.48
CA LEU A 73 -3.67 -13.93 -18.10
C LEU A 73 -4.59 -13.82 -19.32
N ARG A 74 -4.29 -12.98 -20.31
CA ARG A 74 -5.07 -12.92 -21.55
C ARG A 74 -4.94 -14.17 -22.40
N ASP A 75 -3.74 -14.76 -22.46
CA ASP A 75 -3.56 -16.05 -23.12
C ASP A 75 -4.31 -17.16 -22.38
N PHE A 76 -4.24 -17.18 -21.06
CA PHE A 76 -5.01 -18.11 -20.23
C PHE A 76 -6.53 -17.93 -20.42
N ALA A 77 -7.02 -16.70 -20.51
CA ALA A 77 -8.44 -16.40 -20.71
C ALA A 77 -9.00 -17.04 -21.99
N ARG A 78 -8.19 -17.21 -23.05
CA ARG A 78 -8.61 -17.87 -24.30
C ARG A 78 -8.92 -19.36 -24.13
N THR A 79 -8.44 -19.97 -23.04
CA THR A 79 -8.69 -21.39 -22.73
C THR A 79 -9.96 -21.62 -21.90
N LEU A 80 -10.60 -20.54 -21.44
CA LEU A 80 -11.73 -20.59 -20.50
C LEU A 80 -13.09 -20.39 -21.19
N PRO A 81 -14.18 -20.86 -20.56
CA PRO A 81 -15.55 -20.60 -21.01
C PRO A 81 -15.97 -19.13 -20.77
N SER A 82 -17.04 -18.68 -21.45
CA SER A 82 -17.34 -17.25 -21.66
C SER A 82 -17.38 -16.36 -20.41
N LYS A 83 -18.01 -16.79 -19.31
CA LYS A 83 -18.14 -15.95 -18.10
C LYS A 83 -16.82 -15.79 -17.35
N GLU A 84 -16.07 -16.88 -17.19
CA GLU A 84 -14.77 -16.88 -16.51
C GLU A 84 -13.72 -16.15 -17.34
N GLN A 85 -13.76 -16.33 -18.66
CA GLN A 85 -12.94 -15.59 -19.61
C GLN A 85 -13.05 -14.07 -19.37
N LEU A 86 -14.26 -13.54 -19.26
CA LEU A 86 -14.46 -12.11 -19.05
C LEU A 86 -13.85 -11.64 -17.72
N ALA A 87 -14.00 -12.42 -16.63
CA ALA A 87 -13.43 -12.08 -15.34
C ALA A 87 -11.90 -12.03 -15.37
N VAL A 88 -11.26 -13.01 -16.01
CA VAL A 88 -9.79 -13.05 -16.17
C VAL A 88 -9.29 -11.87 -17.01
N LEU A 89 -10.00 -11.52 -18.09
CA LEU A 89 -9.66 -10.34 -18.90
C LEU A 89 -9.72 -9.05 -18.07
N ARG A 90 -10.73 -8.89 -17.22
CA ARG A 90 -10.84 -7.71 -16.34
C ARG A 90 -9.78 -7.66 -15.26
N TYR A 91 -9.35 -8.81 -14.75
CA TYR A 91 -8.20 -8.86 -13.85
C TYR A 91 -6.91 -8.42 -14.55
N ALA A 92 -6.69 -8.86 -15.80
CA ALA A 92 -5.56 -8.41 -16.60
C ALA A 92 -5.60 -6.89 -16.86
N ASP A 93 -6.78 -6.34 -17.19
CA ASP A 93 -6.96 -4.88 -17.35
C ASP A 93 -6.64 -4.12 -16.05
N ALA A 94 -7.01 -4.67 -14.89
CA ALA A 94 -6.71 -4.05 -13.59
C ALA A 94 -5.19 -3.96 -13.31
N LEU A 95 -4.42 -5.00 -13.69
CA LEU A 95 -2.96 -4.97 -13.58
C LEU A 95 -2.34 -3.89 -14.49
N GLU A 96 -2.85 -3.73 -15.71
CA GLU A 96 -2.41 -2.65 -16.61
C GLU A 96 -2.77 -1.27 -16.09
N GLY A 97 -3.88 -1.15 -15.36
CA GLY A 97 -4.27 0.08 -14.67
C GLY A 97 -3.18 0.59 -13.72
N LEU A 98 -2.47 -0.31 -13.01
CA LEU A 98 -1.35 0.08 -12.15
C LEU A 98 -0.22 0.74 -12.94
N VAL A 99 0.10 0.19 -14.11
CA VAL A 99 1.15 0.70 -14.99
C VAL A 99 0.72 2.01 -15.65
N SER A 100 -0.57 2.13 -16.00
CA SER A 100 -1.15 3.38 -16.50
C SER A 100 -1.01 4.52 -15.49
N ILE A 101 -1.29 4.25 -14.21
CA ILE A 101 -1.15 5.23 -13.12
C ILE A 101 0.32 5.61 -12.94
N LEU A 102 1.23 4.63 -12.98
CA LEU A 102 2.66 4.89 -12.91
C LEU A 102 3.13 5.77 -14.09
N ALA A 103 2.67 5.48 -15.31
CA ALA A 103 2.96 6.29 -16.49
C ALA A 103 2.49 7.73 -16.35
N GLN A 104 1.25 7.93 -15.90
CA GLN A 104 0.70 9.24 -15.68
C GLN A 104 1.49 10.03 -14.61
N ASN A 105 1.83 9.39 -13.49
CA ASN A 105 2.62 10.02 -12.43
C ASN A 105 4.05 10.35 -12.86
N SER A 106 4.56 9.65 -13.88
CA SER A 106 5.88 9.88 -14.46
C SER A 106 5.87 10.94 -15.57
N GLY A 107 4.70 11.53 -15.87
CA GLY A 107 4.53 12.51 -16.94
C GLY A 107 4.53 11.92 -18.36
N ALA A 108 4.39 10.60 -18.49
CA ALA A 108 4.31 9.90 -19.77
C ALA A 108 2.84 9.68 -20.19
N GLU A 109 2.59 9.58 -21.50
CA GLU A 109 1.26 9.27 -22.02
C GLU A 109 0.94 7.78 -21.82
N PRO A 110 -0.06 7.41 -21.01
CA PRO A 110 -0.28 6.02 -20.63
C PRO A 110 -0.59 5.08 -21.79
N ILE A 111 -1.32 5.57 -22.81
CA ILE A 111 -1.68 4.76 -23.98
C ILE A 111 -0.43 4.35 -24.77
N ASP A 112 0.50 5.28 -24.97
CA ASP A 112 1.74 5.05 -25.70
C ASP A 112 2.63 4.06 -24.92
N VAL A 113 2.80 4.29 -23.61
CA VAL A 113 3.58 3.41 -22.73
C VAL A 113 3.03 1.99 -22.73
N LEU A 114 1.72 1.81 -22.51
CA LEU A 114 1.10 0.48 -22.49
C LEU A 114 1.22 -0.23 -23.83
N THR A 115 1.06 0.49 -24.94
CA THR A 115 1.18 -0.07 -26.29
C THR A 115 2.61 -0.53 -26.56
N GLU A 116 3.59 0.30 -26.21
CA GLU A 116 5.00 -0.03 -26.35
C GLU A 116 5.41 -1.23 -25.48
N LEU A 117 5.01 -1.25 -24.20
CA LEU A 117 5.30 -2.36 -23.29
C LEU A 117 4.69 -3.67 -23.81
N LYS A 118 3.42 -3.69 -24.23
CA LYS A 118 2.81 -4.90 -24.81
C LYS A 118 3.58 -5.40 -26.03
N ARG A 119 4.03 -4.51 -26.90
CA ARG A 119 4.84 -4.85 -28.07
C ARG A 119 6.20 -5.45 -27.69
N LEU A 120 6.84 -4.93 -26.64
CA LEU A 120 8.12 -5.44 -26.12
C LEU A 120 7.97 -6.82 -25.50
N HIS A 121 6.99 -6.98 -24.62
CA HIS A 121 6.70 -8.24 -23.94
C HIS A 121 6.25 -9.33 -24.92
N ALA A 122 5.48 -8.99 -25.97
CA ALA A 122 5.15 -9.93 -27.05
C ALA A 122 6.38 -10.47 -27.78
N ARG A 123 7.50 -9.74 -27.78
CA ARG A 123 8.79 -10.17 -28.36
C ARG A 123 9.68 -10.91 -27.35
N GLY A 124 9.19 -11.16 -26.14
CA GLY A 124 9.92 -11.85 -25.08
C GLY A 124 10.75 -10.95 -24.16
N GLU A 125 10.67 -9.62 -24.31
CA GLU A 125 11.37 -8.65 -23.45
C GLU A 125 10.63 -8.46 -22.11
N LYS A 126 10.59 -9.52 -21.30
CA LYS A 126 9.82 -9.60 -20.05
C LYS A 126 10.19 -8.59 -18.95
N TRP A 127 11.34 -7.92 -19.07
CA TRP A 127 11.85 -6.93 -18.11
C TRP A 127 11.71 -5.49 -18.61
N ALA A 128 11.05 -5.27 -19.74
CA ALA A 128 10.67 -3.93 -20.16
C ALA A 128 9.68 -3.34 -19.15
N GLY A 129 9.93 -2.12 -18.70
CA GLY A 129 9.04 -1.41 -17.79
C GLY A 129 9.20 0.09 -18.00
N ILE A 130 8.36 0.88 -17.34
CA ILE A 130 8.51 2.33 -17.31
C ILE A 130 9.43 2.74 -16.16
N ASN A 131 10.47 3.51 -16.48
CA ASN A 131 11.27 4.20 -15.48
C ASN A 131 10.59 5.51 -15.09
N ALA A 132 10.19 5.63 -13.83
CA ALA A 132 9.46 6.78 -13.33
C ALA A 132 10.29 8.09 -13.32
N TYR A 133 11.62 8.00 -13.28
CA TYR A 133 12.50 9.17 -13.31
C TYR A 133 12.71 9.73 -14.71
N THR A 134 12.76 8.86 -15.72
CA THR A 134 13.00 9.27 -17.12
C THR A 134 11.71 9.38 -17.92
N GLY A 135 10.62 8.80 -17.45
CA GLY A 135 9.34 8.70 -18.15
C GLY A 135 9.38 7.80 -19.38
N LYS A 136 10.44 6.99 -19.53
CA LYS A 136 10.67 6.17 -20.72
C LYS A 136 10.55 4.68 -20.43
N VAL A 137 10.19 3.94 -21.48
CA VAL A 137 10.23 2.48 -21.45
C VAL A 137 11.67 2.00 -21.66
N GLU A 138 12.16 1.18 -20.77
CA GLU A 138 13.51 0.60 -20.83
C GLU A 138 13.57 -0.75 -20.11
N ASP A 139 14.70 -1.45 -20.23
CA ASP A 139 14.94 -2.70 -19.51
C ASP A 139 15.23 -2.41 -18.04
N MET A 140 14.24 -2.62 -17.18
CA MET A 140 14.29 -2.33 -15.74
C MET A 140 15.35 -3.16 -15.02
N TRP A 141 15.67 -4.35 -15.53
CA TRP A 141 16.73 -5.17 -14.96
C TRP A 141 18.10 -4.52 -15.19
N LYS A 142 18.35 -4.05 -16.42
CA LYS A 142 19.59 -3.32 -16.74
C LYS A 142 19.67 -1.97 -16.04
N ALA A 143 18.53 -1.34 -15.78
CA ALA A 143 18.43 -0.10 -15.02
C ALA A 143 18.60 -0.28 -13.50
N ASN A 144 18.78 -1.53 -13.00
CA ASN A 144 18.83 -1.88 -11.57
C ASN A 144 17.58 -1.48 -10.77
N VAL A 145 16.43 -1.41 -11.44
CA VAL A 145 15.13 -1.20 -10.80
C VAL A 145 14.53 -2.57 -10.48
N LEU A 146 14.84 -3.07 -9.29
CA LEU A 146 14.50 -4.42 -8.84
C LEU A 146 13.60 -4.37 -7.61
N GLU A 147 12.68 -5.32 -7.53
CA GLU A 147 11.75 -5.47 -6.42
C GLU A 147 11.76 -6.91 -5.89
N PRO A 148 11.56 -7.14 -4.58
CA PRO A 148 11.46 -8.50 -4.05
C PRO A 148 10.25 -9.23 -4.62
N ALA A 149 10.45 -10.45 -5.11
CA ALA A 149 9.37 -11.28 -5.66
C ALA A 149 8.29 -11.58 -4.59
N LEU A 150 8.70 -11.71 -3.33
CA LEU A 150 7.82 -11.89 -2.18
C LEU A 150 6.77 -10.77 -2.07
N VAL A 151 7.17 -9.51 -2.31
CA VAL A 151 6.26 -8.36 -2.23
C VAL A 151 5.19 -8.46 -3.31
N LYS A 152 5.57 -8.75 -4.56
CA LYS A 152 4.61 -8.91 -5.66
C LYS A 152 3.59 -10.02 -5.40
N LYS A 153 4.04 -11.18 -4.92
CA LYS A 153 3.15 -12.29 -4.55
C LYS A 153 2.14 -11.87 -3.48
N GLN A 154 2.62 -11.19 -2.44
CA GLN A 154 1.77 -10.77 -1.33
C GLN A 154 0.77 -9.69 -1.76
N VAL A 155 1.19 -8.71 -2.56
CA VAL A 155 0.32 -7.65 -3.09
C VAL A 155 -0.83 -8.24 -3.89
N LEU A 156 -0.54 -9.13 -4.85
CA LEU A 156 -1.57 -9.78 -5.65
C LEU A 156 -2.53 -10.60 -4.80
N LYS A 157 -2.00 -11.37 -3.85
CA LYS A 157 -2.81 -12.19 -2.94
C LYS A 157 -3.75 -11.33 -2.10
N SER A 158 -3.20 -10.37 -1.35
CA SER A 158 -3.98 -9.55 -0.42
C SER A 158 -4.97 -8.63 -1.12
N ALA A 159 -4.60 -8.03 -2.25
CA ALA A 159 -5.52 -7.20 -3.03
C ALA A 159 -6.70 -8.03 -3.57
N THR A 160 -6.43 -9.25 -4.06
CA THR A 160 -7.48 -10.14 -4.56
C THR A 160 -8.41 -10.61 -3.45
N GLU A 161 -7.85 -11.00 -2.29
CA GLU A 161 -8.64 -11.38 -1.11
C GLU A 161 -9.54 -10.22 -0.64
N ALA A 162 -9.00 -9.00 -0.58
CA ALA A 162 -9.77 -7.82 -0.23
C ALA A 162 -10.91 -7.52 -1.22
N ALA A 163 -10.64 -7.59 -2.52
CA ALA A 163 -11.66 -7.40 -3.54
C ALA A 163 -12.77 -8.45 -3.43
N ILE A 164 -12.43 -9.72 -3.22
CA ILE A 164 -13.39 -10.81 -3.03
C ILE A 164 -14.25 -10.57 -1.78
N MET A 165 -13.66 -10.11 -0.66
CA MET A 165 -14.41 -9.80 0.55
C MET A 165 -15.51 -8.76 0.29
N ILE A 166 -15.17 -7.68 -0.41
CA ILE A 166 -16.12 -6.61 -0.71
C ILE A 166 -17.19 -7.10 -1.70
N LEU A 167 -16.80 -7.79 -2.77
CA LEU A 167 -17.73 -8.27 -3.80
C LEU A 167 -18.75 -9.31 -3.29
N ARG A 168 -18.50 -9.94 -2.15
CA ARG A 168 -19.42 -10.90 -1.52
C ARG A 168 -20.45 -10.25 -0.60
N ILE A 169 -20.33 -8.95 -0.32
CA ILE A 169 -21.30 -8.23 0.52
C ILE A 169 -22.46 -7.80 -0.38
N ASP A 170 -23.63 -8.41 -0.17
CA ASP A 170 -24.84 -8.06 -0.92
C ASP A 170 -25.55 -6.82 -0.36
N ASP A 171 -25.47 -6.59 0.96
CA ASP A 171 -26.11 -5.45 1.64
C ASP A 171 -25.35 -5.02 2.90
N VAL A 172 -25.45 -3.74 3.26
CA VAL A 172 -24.82 -3.13 4.43
C VAL A 172 -25.87 -2.47 5.30
N ILE A 173 -26.15 -3.07 6.46
CA ILE A 173 -27.08 -2.49 7.44
C ILE A 173 -26.28 -1.69 8.47
N ALA A 174 -26.37 -0.37 8.40
CA ALA A 174 -25.81 0.52 9.42
C ALA A 174 -26.75 0.57 10.63
N ALA A 175 -26.31 0.03 11.76
CA ALA A 175 -27.04 0.16 13.02
C ALA A 175 -26.96 1.62 13.53
N GLN A 176 -28.10 2.20 13.91
CA GLN A 176 -28.07 3.47 14.63
C GLN A 176 -27.48 3.26 16.03
N PRO A 177 -26.66 4.20 16.53
CA PRO A 177 -26.21 4.15 17.92
C PRO A 177 -27.44 4.08 18.83
N PRO A 178 -27.42 3.25 19.89
CA PRO A 178 -28.56 3.09 20.77
C PRO A 178 -28.95 4.46 21.31
N LYS A 179 -30.22 4.85 21.10
CA LYS A 179 -30.77 6.06 21.71
C LYS A 179 -30.60 5.93 23.22
N SER A 180 -29.76 6.78 23.81
CA SER A 180 -29.71 6.92 25.26
C SER A 180 -31.11 7.26 25.73
N LYS A 181 -31.72 6.40 26.56
CA LYS A 181 -32.95 6.75 27.25
C LYS A 181 -32.64 8.00 28.08
N GLU A 182 -33.18 9.14 27.66
CA GLU A 182 -33.26 10.30 28.53
C GLU A 182 -33.93 9.83 29.81
N LYS A 183 -33.21 9.92 30.93
CA LYS A 183 -33.78 9.65 32.24
C LYS A 183 -34.95 10.62 32.41
N GLU A 184 -36.18 10.10 32.41
CA GLU A 184 -37.34 10.84 32.89
C GLU A 184 -37.01 11.34 34.29
N LYS A 185 -36.69 12.64 34.40
CA LYS A 185 -36.65 13.32 35.68
C LYS A 185 -38.07 13.32 36.21
N GLY A 186 -38.29 12.58 37.30
CA GLY A 186 -39.54 12.55 38.02
C GLY A 186 -40.07 13.95 38.30
N LYS A 187 -41.33 14.19 37.94
CA LYS A 187 -42.15 15.23 38.57
C LYS A 187 -42.87 14.57 39.74
N GLU A 188 -42.22 14.52 40.89
CA GLU A 188 -42.96 14.53 42.16
C GLU A 188 -43.60 15.92 42.25
N LYS A 189 -44.92 15.98 42.08
CA LYS A 189 -45.71 17.13 42.54
C LYS A 189 -46.11 16.81 43.97
N GLU A 190 -45.47 17.47 44.92
CA GLU A 190 -45.97 17.61 46.29
C GLU A 190 -47.38 18.21 46.24
N GLU A 191 -48.32 17.52 46.89
CA GLU A 191 -49.62 18.05 47.27
C GLU A 191 -49.43 19.03 48.44
N GLU A 192 -49.52 20.33 48.18
CA GLU A 192 -49.95 21.29 49.22
C GLU A 192 -51.37 21.75 48.93
N LYS A 193 -52.29 21.28 49.78
CA LYS A 193 -53.70 21.69 49.85
C LYS A 193 -53.80 23.13 50.35
N SER A 194 -54.44 24.01 49.60
CA SER A 194 -55.00 25.26 50.12
C SER A 194 -56.34 24.97 50.84
N PRO A 195 -56.64 25.55 52.02
CA PRO A 195 -57.82 25.23 52.81
C PRO A 195 -59.08 25.92 52.26
N SER A 196 -60.24 25.26 52.30
CA SER A 196 -61.55 25.87 52.03
C SER A 196 -62.00 26.70 53.25
N GLU A 197 -62.42 27.95 53.00
CA GLU A 197 -63.06 28.85 53.98
C GLU A 197 -64.24 28.18 54.71
N PHE A 198 -64.30 28.34 56.04
CA PHE A 198 -65.43 28.91 56.77
C PHE A 198 -64.97 29.30 58.19
N ASP A 199 -65.39 30.52 58.57
CA ASP A 199 -65.19 31.33 59.79
C ASP A 199 -63.96 32.25 59.88
#